data_AF-A0A9W8S2I3-F1
#
_entry.id   AF-A0A9W8S2I3-F1
#
_cell.length_a   1.000
_cell.length_b   1.000
_cell.length_c   1.000
_cell.angle_alpha   90.00
_cell.angle_beta   90.00
_cell.angle_gamma   90.00
#
_symmetry.space_group_name_H-M   'P 1'
#
loop_
_entity.id
_entity.type
_entity.pdbx_description
1 polymer ?
#
loop_
_entity_poly.entity_id
_entity_poly.type
_entity_poly.pdbx_seq_one_letter_code
_entity_poly.pdbx_strand_id
1 'polypeptide(L)'
;MLGAASQMILTAGYYRQSTSSAEFSLMEAEKLHQKRLFWRAYILDQELSLRLGKPPLFSEELVDSLPEVVPFDKYGLINLHDGSTLNYFREQVVLAMLQSQVCRNLRSPRSSNQSCEDFLAEYFSLQDKIHRWEVGLNVPLDMTSITAEIDIGQSEGIALLQLGYHQTLIAIHSAIFLHLPLFDNSAIRHQVPAAIGRCAKSGRDLISIFNIHYQVHPLALYFVNNIPWNIDGLFLHMMQNKRRVETRNDLQLLKALLEYVQGYVPRYREDPGFISVGITHRVAMEVIDPS
;
A
#
# COMPACT_ATOMS: atom_id res chain seq x y z
N MET A 1 21.43 -1.72 0.53
CA MET A 1 21.38 -1.05 1.85
C MET A 1 20.38 -1.70 2.80
N LEU A 2 19.10 -1.87 2.44
CA LEU A 2 18.08 -2.49 3.34
C LEU A 2 18.47 -3.90 3.85
N GLY A 3 19.02 -4.76 2.99
CA GLY A 3 19.44 -6.10 3.41
C GLY A 3 20.51 -6.10 4.51
N ALA A 4 21.51 -5.22 4.42
CA ALA A 4 22.54 -5.09 5.45
C ALA A 4 21.96 -4.55 6.76
N ALA A 5 21.12 -3.51 6.70
CA ALA A 5 20.43 -2.97 7.86
C ALA A 5 19.53 -4.03 8.54
N SER A 6 18.83 -4.84 7.74
CA SER A 6 17.98 -5.93 8.24
C SER A 6 18.79 -6.99 8.96
N GLN A 7 19.93 -7.39 8.42
CA GLN A 7 20.85 -8.33 9.09
C GLN A 7 21.40 -7.76 10.41
N MET A 8 21.71 -6.46 10.45
CA MET A 8 22.16 -5.81 11.69
C MET A 8 21.05 -5.80 12.75
N ILE A 9 19.81 -5.49 12.37
CA ILE A 9 18.63 -5.51 13.25
C ILE A 9 18.40 -6.92 13.83
N LEU A 10 18.51 -7.97 12.99
CA LEU A 10 18.37 -9.36 13.43
C LEU A 10 19.49 -9.79 14.37
N THR A 11 20.74 -9.48 14.02
CA THR A 11 21.92 -9.84 14.83
C THR A 11 21.91 -9.10 16.17
N ALA A 12 21.47 -7.85 16.19
CA ALA A 12 21.33 -7.05 17.42
C ALA A 12 20.10 -7.44 18.26
N GLY A 13 19.21 -8.30 17.73
CA GLY A 13 18.08 -8.83 18.49
C GLY A 13 16.93 -7.84 18.71
N TYR A 14 16.84 -6.76 17.93
CA TYR A 14 15.82 -5.70 18.15
C TYR A 14 14.37 -6.17 18.00
N TYR A 15 14.16 -7.32 17.36
CA TYR A 15 12.84 -7.95 17.23
C TYR A 15 12.35 -8.61 18.53
N ARG A 16 13.22 -8.86 19.53
CA ARG A 16 12.86 -9.60 20.75
C ARG A 16 12.24 -8.71 21.82
N GLN A 17 11.20 -9.17 22.49
CA GLN A 17 10.65 -8.53 23.68
C GLN A 17 11.64 -8.68 24.84
N SER A 18 12.09 -7.55 25.41
CA SER A 18 12.98 -7.57 26.57
C SER A 18 12.23 -8.10 27.79
N THR A 19 12.61 -9.28 28.28
CA THR A 19 12.08 -9.88 29.52
C THR A 19 12.78 -9.39 30.79
N SER A 20 13.63 -8.36 30.72
CA SER A 20 14.38 -7.88 31.88
C SER A 20 13.55 -6.91 32.73
N SER A 21 13.08 -7.41 33.87
CA SER A 21 12.58 -6.66 35.01
C SER A 21 13.61 -5.65 35.53
N ALA A 22 13.14 -4.44 35.82
CA ALA A 22 13.72 -3.43 36.72
C ALA A 22 15.15 -2.94 36.42
N GLU A 23 15.28 -1.81 35.71
CA GLU A 23 16.13 -0.64 36.08
C GLU A 23 16.15 0.46 34.98
N PHE A 24 15.75 1.67 35.40
CA PHE A 24 16.00 3.04 34.88
C PHE A 24 15.65 3.43 33.42
N SER A 25 14.76 4.42 33.32
CA SER A 25 14.04 4.97 32.15
C SER A 25 14.83 5.31 30.87
N LEU A 26 16.15 5.56 30.94
CA LEU A 26 16.97 5.77 29.74
C LEU A 26 17.09 4.49 28.90
N MET A 27 17.09 3.32 29.55
CA MET A 27 17.10 2.03 28.89
C MET A 27 15.77 1.76 28.15
N GLU A 28 14.66 2.34 28.62
CA GLU A 28 13.34 2.17 27.99
C GLU A 28 13.22 2.96 26.69
N ALA A 29 13.72 4.20 26.66
CA ALA A 29 13.75 5.01 25.44
C ALA A 29 14.62 4.37 24.35
N GLU A 30 15.79 3.83 24.72
CA GLU A 30 16.67 3.13 23.80
C GLU A 30 16.03 1.83 23.27
N LYS A 31 15.43 1.02 24.15
CA LYS A 31 14.70 -0.20 23.75
C LYS A 31 13.53 0.12 22.82
N LEU A 32 12.77 1.19 23.10
CA LEU A 32 11.68 1.63 22.23
C LEU A 32 12.22 2.06 20.85
N HIS A 33 13.34 2.78 20.82
CA HIS A 33 13.98 3.17 19.57
C HIS A 33 14.42 1.95 18.75
N GLN A 34 15.05 0.95 19.38
CA GLN A 34 15.45 -0.30 18.73
C GLN A 34 14.24 -1.06 18.16
N LYS A 35 13.16 -1.20 18.93
CA LYS A 35 11.90 -1.81 18.47
C LYS A 35 11.27 -1.05 17.29
N ARG A 36 11.30 0.28 17.32
CA ARG A 36 10.84 1.11 16.18
C ARG A 36 11.68 0.94 14.93
N LEU A 37 13.00 0.81 15.05
CA LEU A 37 13.87 0.49 13.92
C LEU A 37 13.51 -0.86 13.31
N PHE A 38 13.25 -1.87 14.15
CA PHE A 38 12.75 -3.17 13.67
C PHE A 38 11.42 -3.03 12.94
N TRP A 39 10.40 -2.41 13.53
CA TRP A 39 9.10 -2.25 12.89
C TRP A 39 9.17 -1.43 11.60
N ARG A 40 10.00 -0.37 11.53
CA ARG A 40 10.24 0.39 10.30
C ARG A 40 10.87 -0.45 9.21
N ALA A 41 11.89 -1.24 9.55
CA ALA A 41 12.52 -2.16 8.61
C ALA A 41 11.54 -3.24 8.13
N TYR A 42 10.70 -3.75 9.03
CA TYR A 42 9.65 -4.71 8.72
C TYR A 42 8.65 -4.12 7.71
N ILE A 43 8.07 -2.94 7.99
CA ILE A 43 7.14 -2.25 7.09
C ILE A 43 7.75 -2.10 5.68
N LEU A 44 8.96 -1.52 5.61
CA LEU A 44 9.64 -1.28 4.35
C LEU A 44 9.92 -2.57 3.56
N ASP A 45 10.29 -3.65 4.26
CA ASP A 45 10.55 -4.93 3.63
C ASP A 45 9.26 -5.57 3.08
N GLN A 46 8.15 -5.54 3.81
CA GLN A 46 6.87 -6.09 3.32
C GLN A 46 6.35 -5.28 2.12
N GLU A 47 6.40 -3.94 2.18
CA GLU A 47 6.00 -3.07 1.07
C GLU A 47 6.83 -3.30 -0.20
N LEU A 48 8.16 -3.43 -0.05
CA LEU A 48 9.05 -3.69 -1.18
C LEU A 48 8.87 -5.10 -1.72
N SER A 49 8.63 -6.08 -0.85
CA SER A 49 8.42 -7.47 -1.24
C SER A 49 7.13 -7.64 -2.03
N LEU A 50 6.07 -6.96 -1.58
CA LEU A 50 4.80 -6.94 -2.28
C LEU A 50 4.94 -6.32 -3.67
N ARG A 51 5.66 -5.20 -3.81
CA ARG A 51 5.88 -4.49 -5.10
C ARG A 51 6.84 -5.19 -6.05
N LEU A 52 7.93 -5.75 -5.54
CA LEU A 52 8.96 -6.33 -6.39
C LEU A 52 8.69 -7.82 -6.68
N GLY A 53 7.66 -8.40 -6.09
CA GLY A 53 7.37 -9.83 -6.20
C GLY A 53 8.49 -10.71 -5.62
N LYS A 54 9.29 -10.15 -4.71
CA LYS A 54 10.39 -10.88 -4.04
C LYS A 54 9.90 -11.44 -2.70
N PRO A 55 10.49 -12.54 -2.21
CA PRO A 55 10.25 -12.98 -0.84
C PRO A 55 10.69 -11.91 0.19
N PRO A 56 9.91 -11.69 1.26
CA PRO A 56 10.33 -10.82 2.36
C PRO A 56 11.52 -11.38 3.12
N LEU A 57 12.37 -10.47 3.61
CA LEU A 57 13.50 -10.76 4.50
C LEU A 57 13.02 -11.10 5.91
N PHE A 58 11.97 -10.43 6.39
CA PHE A 58 11.39 -10.67 7.70
C PHE A 58 10.14 -11.54 7.59
N SER A 59 10.08 -12.62 8.36
CA SER A 59 8.85 -13.40 8.54
C SER A 59 7.91 -12.68 9.49
N GLU A 60 6.61 -12.95 9.34
CA GLU A 60 5.55 -12.49 10.25
C GLU A 60 5.81 -12.91 11.71
N GLU A 61 6.42 -14.09 11.92
CA GLU A 61 6.72 -14.65 13.25
C GLU A 61 7.72 -13.83 14.07
N LEU A 62 8.51 -12.95 13.43
CA LEU A 62 9.42 -12.05 14.13
C LEU A 62 8.70 -10.89 14.82
N VAL A 63 7.44 -10.61 14.45
CA VAL A 63 6.62 -9.59 15.09
C VAL A 63 5.96 -10.20 16.33
N ASP A 64 6.68 -10.16 17.45
CA ASP A 64 6.20 -10.66 18.75
C ASP A 64 5.14 -9.76 19.41
N SER A 65 5.12 -8.49 19.04
CA SER A 65 4.30 -7.44 19.64
C SER A 65 4.09 -6.29 18.66
N LEU A 66 2.94 -5.63 18.79
CA LEU A 66 2.59 -4.43 18.04
C LEU A 66 3.04 -3.16 18.80
N PRO A 67 3.36 -2.05 18.09
CA PRO A 67 3.59 -0.77 18.75
C PRO A 67 2.43 -0.39 19.68
N GLU A 68 2.71 0.17 20.85
CA GLU A 68 1.66 0.56 21.81
C GLU A 68 0.59 1.43 21.17
N VAL A 69 -0.66 1.27 21.61
CA VAL A 69 -1.78 2.09 21.10
C VAL A 69 -1.50 3.57 21.40
N VAL A 70 -1.05 3.87 22.62
CA VAL A 70 -0.69 5.22 23.07
C VAL A 70 0.73 5.18 23.67
N PRO A 71 1.78 5.42 22.87
CA PRO A 71 3.15 5.44 23.39
C PRO A 71 3.41 6.69 24.24
N PHE A 72 4.37 6.60 25.16
CA PHE A 72 4.69 7.69 26.10
C PHE A 72 5.07 9.01 25.41
N ASP A 73 5.74 8.93 24.26
CA ASP A 73 6.19 10.08 23.48
C ASP A 73 5.18 10.53 22.42
N LYS A 74 3.99 9.89 22.38
CA LYS A 74 2.90 10.17 21.45
C LYS A 74 3.26 9.99 19.98
N TYR A 75 4.38 9.36 19.66
CA TYR A 75 4.76 9.10 18.27
C TYR A 75 3.69 8.27 17.56
N GLY A 76 3.34 8.67 16.34
CA GLY A 76 2.33 7.96 15.57
C GLY A 76 0.89 8.40 15.86
N LEU A 77 0.65 9.18 16.92
CA LEU A 77 -0.70 9.58 17.30
C LEU A 77 -1.22 10.77 16.50
N ILE A 78 -2.47 10.68 16.09
CA ILE A 78 -3.27 11.79 15.56
C ILE A 78 -4.64 11.84 16.25
N ASN A 79 -5.16 13.05 16.41
CA ASN A 79 -6.49 13.29 16.97
C ASN A 79 -7.52 13.52 15.85
N LEU A 80 -8.72 13.02 16.07
CA LEU A 80 -9.80 12.95 15.08
C LEU A 80 -11.01 13.81 15.50
N HIS A 81 -11.91 14.17 14.58
CA HIS A 81 -13.07 15.06 14.86
C HIS A 81 -14.04 14.55 15.91
N ASP A 82 -14.12 13.24 16.08
CA ASP A 82 -14.97 12.61 17.10
C ASP A 82 -14.29 12.51 18.48
N GLY A 83 -13.07 13.04 18.62
CA GLY A 83 -12.28 13.00 19.84
C GLY A 83 -11.51 11.69 20.04
N SER A 84 -11.57 10.75 19.09
CA SER A 84 -10.76 9.54 19.12
C SER A 84 -9.32 9.80 18.64
N THR A 85 -8.44 8.82 18.89
CA THR A 85 -7.02 8.88 18.50
C THR A 85 -6.65 7.69 17.64
N LEU A 86 -5.95 7.94 16.54
CA LEU A 86 -5.38 6.90 15.67
C LEU A 86 -3.87 6.86 15.83
N ASN A 87 -3.29 5.66 15.95
CA ASN A 87 -1.85 5.47 15.88
C ASN A 87 -1.44 4.98 14.48
N TYR A 88 -1.12 5.90 13.56
CA TYR A 88 -0.80 5.51 12.18
C TYR A 88 0.41 4.58 12.09
N PHE A 89 1.37 4.70 13.01
CA PHE A 89 2.57 3.86 12.99
C PHE A 89 2.25 2.42 13.41
N ARG A 90 1.40 2.25 14.43
CA ARG A 90 0.87 0.93 14.80
C ARG A 90 0.12 0.30 13.62
N GLU A 91 -0.75 1.07 12.97
CA GLU A 91 -1.55 0.57 11.86
C GLU A 91 -0.70 0.25 10.62
N GLN A 92 0.40 0.96 10.38
CA GLN A 92 1.38 0.58 9.36
C GLN A 92 1.99 -0.80 9.65
N VAL A 93 2.29 -1.14 10.91
CA VAL A 93 2.80 -2.48 11.26
C VAL A 93 1.74 -3.55 11.03
N VAL A 94 0.49 -3.31 11.44
CA VAL A 94 -0.63 -4.24 11.23
C VAL A 94 -0.85 -4.48 9.73
N LEU A 95 -0.84 -3.41 8.95
CA LEU A 95 -0.96 -3.49 7.49
C LEU A 95 0.22 -4.25 6.86
N ALA A 96 1.45 -4.02 7.33
CA ALA A 96 2.62 -4.77 6.86
C ALA A 96 2.50 -6.28 7.15
N MET A 97 1.90 -6.68 8.28
CA MET A 97 1.60 -8.09 8.54
C MET A 97 0.59 -8.65 7.54
N LEU A 98 -0.47 -7.90 7.22
CA LEU A 98 -1.41 -8.28 6.15
C LEU A 98 -0.71 -8.38 4.79
N GLN A 99 0.16 -7.45 4.45
CA GLN A 99 0.97 -7.50 3.22
C GLN A 99 1.85 -8.75 3.17
N SER A 100 2.42 -9.17 4.31
CA SER A 100 3.18 -10.42 4.42
C SER A 100 2.32 -11.63 4.08
N GLN A 101 1.08 -11.69 4.60
CA GLN A 101 0.12 -12.74 4.28
C GLN A 101 -0.28 -12.72 2.80
N VAL A 102 -0.52 -11.54 2.21
CA VAL A 102 -0.82 -11.40 0.77
C VAL A 102 0.36 -11.91 -0.07
N CYS A 103 1.58 -11.51 0.26
CA CYS A 103 2.77 -11.97 -0.44
C CYS A 103 2.90 -13.49 -0.38
N ARG A 104 2.76 -14.09 0.81
CA ARG A 104 2.87 -15.53 1.04
C ARG A 104 1.75 -16.32 0.35
N ASN A 105 0.49 -15.91 0.51
CA ASN A 105 -0.66 -16.74 0.16
C ASN A 105 -1.19 -16.48 -1.26
N LEU A 106 -1.00 -15.27 -1.82
CA LEU A 106 -1.54 -14.93 -3.14
C LEU A 106 -0.47 -14.73 -4.20
N ARG A 107 0.75 -14.34 -3.83
CA ARG A 107 1.79 -13.88 -4.78
C ARG A 107 3.10 -14.64 -4.75
N SER A 108 3.17 -15.72 -3.98
CA SER A 108 4.36 -16.56 -3.93
C SER A 108 4.30 -17.64 -5.02
N PRO A 109 5.43 -18.24 -5.41
CA PRO A 109 5.42 -19.43 -6.28
C PRO A 109 4.61 -20.59 -5.70
N ARG A 110 4.34 -20.59 -4.39
CA ARG A 110 3.47 -21.58 -3.75
C ARG A 110 2.01 -21.35 -4.13
N SER A 111 1.54 -20.11 -4.27
CA SER A 111 0.13 -19.83 -4.60
C SER A 111 -0.23 -20.30 -6.01
N SER A 112 0.71 -20.25 -6.96
CA SER A 112 0.49 -20.79 -8.31
C SER A 112 0.36 -22.31 -8.37
N ASN A 113 0.77 -23.03 -7.32
CA ASN A 113 0.68 -24.48 -7.24
C ASN A 113 -0.56 -24.97 -6.44
N GLN A 114 -1.36 -24.04 -5.91
CA GLN A 114 -2.58 -24.38 -5.16
C GLN A 114 -3.75 -24.69 -6.10
N SER A 115 -4.76 -25.39 -5.58
CA SER A 115 -6.02 -25.53 -6.31
C SER A 115 -6.71 -24.16 -6.45
N CYS A 116 -7.54 -24.01 -7.48
CA CYS A 116 -8.32 -22.78 -7.66
C CYS A 116 -9.24 -22.49 -6.45
N GLU A 117 -9.75 -23.53 -5.80
CA GLU A 117 -10.62 -23.41 -4.63
C GLU A 117 -9.85 -22.89 -3.41
N ASP A 118 -8.68 -23.46 -3.14
CA ASP A 118 -7.81 -23.02 -2.04
C ASP A 118 -7.35 -21.57 -2.26
N PHE A 119 -6.97 -21.23 -3.49
CA PHE A 119 -6.59 -19.86 -3.84
C PHE A 119 -7.74 -18.87 -3.59
N LEU A 120 -8.95 -19.21 -4.03
CA LEU A 120 -10.12 -18.34 -3.82
C LEU A 120 -10.49 -18.22 -2.34
N ALA A 121 -10.34 -19.28 -1.55
CA ALA A 121 -10.55 -19.23 -0.11
C ALA A 121 -9.58 -18.27 0.57
N GLU A 122 -8.28 -18.34 0.24
CA GLU A 122 -7.27 -17.39 0.74
C GLU A 122 -7.53 -15.95 0.26
N TYR A 123 -7.92 -15.80 -1.01
CA TYR A 123 -8.28 -14.51 -1.59
C TYR A 123 -9.43 -13.83 -0.84
N PHE A 124 -10.55 -14.53 -0.61
CA PHE A 124 -11.68 -13.98 0.12
C PHE A 124 -11.36 -13.74 1.61
N SER A 125 -10.57 -14.62 2.22
CA SER A 125 -10.08 -14.45 3.60
C SER A 125 -9.27 -13.16 3.75
N LEU A 126 -8.36 -12.88 2.82
CA LEU A 126 -7.54 -11.66 2.83
C LEU A 126 -8.33 -10.40 2.50
N GLN A 127 -9.32 -10.47 1.61
CA GLN A 127 -10.26 -9.36 1.38
C GLN A 127 -11.02 -8.97 2.65
N ASP A 128 -11.52 -9.98 3.37
CA ASP A 128 -12.27 -9.75 4.58
C ASP A 128 -11.36 -9.20 5.70
N LYS A 129 -10.14 -9.75 5.86
CA LYS A 129 -9.16 -9.21 6.82
C LYS A 129 -8.83 -7.74 6.58
N ILE A 130 -8.54 -7.34 5.33
CA ILE A 130 -8.20 -5.94 5.04
C ILE A 130 -9.41 -5.02 5.20
N HIS A 131 -10.62 -5.49 4.87
CA HIS A 131 -11.85 -4.73 5.07
C HIS A 131 -12.17 -4.54 6.56
N ARG A 132 -12.06 -5.61 7.36
CA ARG A 132 -12.24 -5.54 8.82
C ARG A 132 -11.22 -4.61 9.46
N TRP A 133 -9.98 -4.63 8.99
CA TRP A 133 -8.95 -3.70 9.43
C TRP A 133 -9.33 -2.24 9.12
N GLU A 134 -9.70 -1.95 7.87
CA GLU A 134 -10.14 -0.60 7.44
C GLU A 134 -11.33 -0.09 8.27
N VAL A 135 -12.38 -0.90 8.42
CA VAL A 135 -13.57 -0.54 9.22
C VAL A 135 -13.19 -0.35 10.70
N GLY A 136 -12.27 -1.17 11.22
CA GLY A 136 -11.80 -1.09 12.60
C GLY A 136 -11.01 0.18 12.94
N LEU A 137 -10.50 0.92 11.94
CA LEU A 137 -9.86 2.22 12.16
C LEU A 137 -10.82 3.27 12.70
N ASN A 138 -12.14 3.07 12.53
CA ASN A 138 -13.21 4.01 12.89
C ASN A 138 -13.10 5.41 12.27
N VAL A 139 -12.19 5.62 11.31
CA VAL A 139 -12.00 6.87 10.59
C VAL A 139 -11.75 6.61 9.11
N PRO A 140 -12.36 7.42 8.21
CA PRO A 140 -12.04 7.36 6.79
C PRO A 140 -10.55 7.59 6.54
N LEU A 141 -9.93 6.67 5.81
CA LEU A 141 -8.55 6.83 5.35
C LEU A 141 -8.41 8.01 4.37
N ASP A 142 -9.48 8.63 3.89
CA ASP A 142 -9.44 9.77 2.96
C ASP A 142 -9.07 11.11 3.61
N MET A 143 -8.70 11.12 4.90
CA MET A 143 -8.12 12.27 5.61
C MET A 143 -9.04 13.47 5.79
N THR A 144 -10.27 13.40 5.30
CA THR A 144 -11.27 14.47 5.42
C THR A 144 -11.69 14.74 6.86
N SER A 145 -11.30 13.86 7.80
CA SER A 145 -11.79 13.81 9.18
C SER A 145 -10.78 14.26 10.26
N ILE A 146 -9.71 14.96 9.89
CA ILE A 146 -8.63 15.35 10.82
C ILE A 146 -8.81 16.78 11.36
N THR A 147 -8.79 16.90 12.70
CA THR A 147 -9.11 18.14 13.45
C THR A 147 -8.04 19.23 13.51
N ALA A 148 -6.77 18.86 13.40
CA ALA A 148 -5.66 19.71 13.85
C ALA A 148 -4.68 20.00 12.70
N GLU A 149 -3.91 21.07 12.84
CA GLU A 149 -2.65 21.22 12.10
C GLU A 149 -1.81 19.97 12.39
N ILE A 150 -1.80 19.02 11.45
CA ILE A 150 -0.91 17.87 11.49
C ILE A 150 0.49 18.35 11.16
N ASP A 151 1.48 17.86 11.90
CA ASP A 151 2.87 18.12 11.54
C ASP A 151 3.23 17.35 10.25
N ILE A 152 4.36 17.74 9.65
CA ILE A 152 4.85 17.14 8.41
C ILE A 152 5.05 15.61 8.58
N GLY A 153 5.56 15.16 9.71
CA GLY A 153 5.81 13.73 9.97
C GLY A 153 4.53 12.91 10.15
N GLN A 154 3.47 13.49 10.75
CA GLN A 154 2.14 12.90 10.82
C GLN A 154 1.52 12.81 9.43
N SER A 155 1.60 13.89 8.65
CA SER A 155 1.11 13.91 7.26
C SER A 155 1.80 12.83 6.42
N GLU A 156 3.13 12.72 6.51
CA GLU A 156 3.92 11.67 5.87
C GLU A 156 3.51 10.27 6.31
N GLY A 157 3.35 10.08 7.62
CA GLY A 157 2.94 8.82 8.21
C GLY A 157 1.60 8.33 7.66
N ILE A 158 0.62 9.21 7.55
CA ILE A 158 -0.68 8.82 7.05
C ILE A 158 -0.67 8.64 5.54
N ALA A 159 0.10 9.46 4.82
CA ALA A 159 0.33 9.28 3.38
C ALA A 159 0.81 7.86 3.07
N LEU A 160 1.82 7.40 3.81
CA LEU A 160 2.39 6.07 3.66
C LEU A 160 1.38 4.97 4.04
N LEU A 161 0.54 5.21 5.06
CA LEU A 161 -0.52 4.27 5.43
C LEU A 161 -1.58 4.13 4.33
N GLN A 162 -2.06 5.24 3.78
CA GLN A 162 -3.00 5.26 2.65
C GLN A 162 -2.40 4.57 1.41
N LEU A 163 -1.15 4.90 1.10
CA LEU A 163 -0.43 4.31 -0.03
C LEU A 163 -0.32 2.80 0.13
N GLY A 164 0.17 2.34 1.29
CA GLY A 164 0.29 0.93 1.62
C GLY A 164 -1.08 0.22 1.55
N TYR A 165 -2.15 0.86 2.01
CA TYR A 165 -3.50 0.27 2.00
C TYR A 165 -3.98 -0.01 0.58
N HIS A 166 -3.99 1.01 -0.28
CA HIS A 166 -4.45 0.85 -1.66
C HIS A 166 -3.54 -0.06 -2.47
N GLN A 167 -2.22 -0.04 -2.22
CA GLN A 167 -1.30 -1.01 -2.83
C GLN A 167 -1.59 -2.44 -2.40
N THR A 168 -2.00 -2.65 -1.15
CA THR A 168 -2.39 -3.98 -0.64
C THR A 168 -3.69 -4.45 -1.29
N LEU A 169 -4.68 -3.57 -1.45
CA LEU A 169 -5.91 -3.89 -2.20
C LEU A 169 -5.61 -4.26 -3.65
N ILE A 170 -4.81 -3.46 -4.34
CA ILE A 170 -4.40 -3.75 -5.72
C ILE A 170 -3.66 -5.08 -5.74
N ALA A 171 -2.82 -5.36 -4.75
CA ALA A 171 -2.10 -6.62 -4.67
C ALA A 171 -3.00 -7.85 -4.54
N ILE A 172 -4.02 -7.77 -3.68
CA ILE A 172 -5.02 -8.82 -3.49
C ILE A 172 -5.79 -9.03 -4.80
N HIS A 173 -6.38 -7.97 -5.34
CA HIS A 173 -7.26 -8.08 -6.51
C HIS A 173 -6.53 -8.45 -7.79
N SER A 174 -5.30 -7.96 -7.99
CA SER A 174 -4.52 -8.30 -9.18
C SER A 174 -3.96 -9.72 -9.16
N ALA A 175 -3.91 -10.38 -7.99
CA ALA A 175 -3.43 -11.76 -7.89
C ALA A 175 -4.30 -12.73 -8.70
N ILE A 176 -5.59 -12.43 -8.88
CA ILE A 176 -6.49 -13.19 -9.76
C ILE A 176 -5.96 -13.23 -11.20
N PHE A 177 -5.30 -12.16 -11.67
CA PHE A 177 -4.81 -12.08 -13.05
C PHE A 177 -3.46 -12.79 -13.25
N LEU A 178 -2.68 -12.93 -12.18
CA LEU A 178 -1.27 -13.36 -12.26
C LEU A 178 -1.08 -14.87 -12.24
N HIS A 179 -1.89 -15.58 -11.45
CA HIS A 179 -1.59 -16.97 -11.06
C HIS A 179 -2.63 -17.99 -11.48
N LEU A 180 -3.73 -17.55 -12.10
CA LEU A 180 -4.86 -18.41 -12.38
C LEU A 180 -5.07 -18.63 -13.87
N PRO A 181 -5.49 -19.85 -14.29
CA PRO A 181 -5.89 -20.12 -15.66
C PRO A 181 -7.26 -19.46 -15.92
N LEU A 182 -7.24 -18.13 -16.10
CA LEU A 182 -8.41 -17.29 -16.30
C LEU A 182 -9.37 -17.85 -17.35
N PHE A 183 -8.82 -18.49 -18.39
CA PHE A 183 -9.62 -19.00 -19.50
C PHE A 183 -10.31 -20.32 -19.19
N ASP A 184 -9.85 -21.10 -18.22
CA ASP A 184 -10.32 -22.47 -17.99
C ASP A 184 -11.28 -22.61 -16.79
N ASN A 185 -11.33 -21.61 -15.90
CA ASN A 185 -12.13 -21.68 -14.67
C ASN A 185 -13.24 -20.61 -14.63
N SER A 186 -14.51 -21.05 -14.67
CA SER A 186 -15.68 -20.16 -14.66
C SER A 186 -15.84 -19.35 -13.37
N ALA A 187 -15.51 -19.91 -12.21
CA ALA A 187 -15.59 -19.22 -10.92
C ALA A 187 -14.61 -18.04 -10.87
N ILE A 188 -13.42 -18.23 -11.43
CA ILE A 188 -12.39 -17.19 -11.52
C ILE A 188 -12.81 -16.10 -12.50
N ARG A 189 -13.31 -16.48 -13.69
CA ARG A 189 -13.83 -15.50 -14.67
C ARG A 189 -14.90 -14.60 -14.09
N HIS A 190 -15.78 -15.12 -13.24
CA HIS A 190 -16.83 -14.34 -12.59
C HIS A 190 -16.27 -13.25 -11.66
N GLN A 191 -15.10 -13.48 -11.05
CA GLN A 191 -14.49 -12.52 -10.12
C GLN A 191 -13.69 -11.41 -10.84
N VAL A 192 -13.23 -11.66 -12.06
CA VAL A 192 -12.34 -10.74 -12.81
C VAL A 192 -12.91 -9.32 -12.96
N PRO A 193 -14.17 -9.11 -13.41
CA PRO A 193 -14.70 -7.75 -13.57
C PRO A 193 -14.75 -6.98 -12.24
N ALA A 194 -15.14 -7.64 -11.15
CA ALA A 194 -15.18 -7.03 -9.84
C ALA A 194 -13.77 -6.70 -9.32
N ALA A 195 -12.79 -7.59 -9.54
CA ALA A 195 -11.39 -7.35 -9.19
C ALA A 195 -10.81 -6.15 -9.94
N ILE A 196 -11.05 -6.05 -11.26
CA ILE A 196 -10.64 -4.90 -12.09
C ILE A 196 -11.26 -3.61 -11.54
N GLY A 197 -12.56 -3.60 -11.25
CA GLY A 197 -13.25 -2.45 -10.69
C GLY A 197 -12.65 -1.99 -9.36
N ARG A 198 -12.26 -2.93 -8.48
CA ARG A 198 -11.62 -2.62 -7.19
C ARG A 198 -10.18 -2.11 -7.36
N CYS A 199 -9.37 -2.71 -8.24
CA CYS A 199 -8.06 -2.16 -8.58
C CYS A 199 -8.16 -0.74 -9.14
N ALA A 200 -9.11 -0.49 -10.05
CA ALA A 200 -9.32 0.82 -10.64
C ALA A 200 -9.77 1.86 -9.60
N LYS A 201 -10.67 1.48 -8.68
CA LYS A 201 -11.06 2.35 -7.56
C LYS A 201 -9.85 2.73 -6.72
N SER A 202 -9.06 1.76 -6.25
CA SER A 202 -7.84 2.05 -5.48
C SER A 202 -6.83 2.90 -6.26
N GLY A 203 -6.69 2.67 -7.57
CA GLY A 203 -5.84 3.49 -8.43
C GLY A 203 -6.31 4.94 -8.52
N ARG A 204 -7.61 5.18 -8.68
CA ARG A 204 -8.19 6.54 -8.68
C ARG A 204 -8.00 7.23 -7.34
N ASP A 205 -8.28 6.53 -6.25
CA ASP A 205 -8.21 7.09 -4.90
C ASP A 205 -6.76 7.54 -4.62
N LEU A 206 -5.76 6.71 -4.99
CA LEU A 206 -4.34 7.09 -4.89
C LEU A 206 -3.95 8.30 -5.75
N ILE A 207 -4.37 8.35 -7.01
CA ILE A 207 -4.07 9.48 -7.90
C ILE A 207 -4.74 10.76 -7.38
N SER A 208 -5.96 10.63 -6.83
CA SER A 208 -6.70 11.76 -6.26
C SER A 208 -6.03 12.28 -5.00
N ILE A 209 -5.66 11.40 -4.07
CA ILE A 209 -4.90 11.75 -2.86
C ILE A 209 -3.60 12.47 -3.23
N PHE A 210 -2.87 11.94 -4.21
CA PHE A 210 -1.64 12.56 -4.72
C PHE A 210 -1.88 13.98 -5.25
N ASN A 211 -2.89 14.16 -6.11
CA ASN A 211 -3.22 15.44 -6.72
C ASN A 211 -3.66 16.49 -5.70
N ILE A 212 -4.36 16.09 -4.63
CA ILE A 212 -4.89 17.03 -3.63
C ILE A 212 -3.82 17.41 -2.59
N HIS A 213 -3.05 16.44 -2.09
CA HIS A 213 -2.28 16.64 -0.86
C HIS A 213 -0.76 16.68 -1.06
N TYR A 214 -0.23 16.07 -2.11
CA TYR A 214 1.21 15.76 -2.17
C TYR A 214 1.99 16.46 -3.28
N GLN A 215 1.36 17.33 -4.08
CA GLN A 215 2.04 18.03 -5.18
C GLN A 215 3.23 18.90 -4.74
N VAL A 216 3.27 19.37 -3.49
CA VAL A 216 4.37 20.21 -2.96
C VAL A 216 5.19 19.46 -1.89
N HIS A 217 4.90 18.19 -1.66
CA HIS A 217 5.42 17.43 -0.53
C HIS A 217 6.73 16.70 -0.90
N PRO A 218 7.74 16.60 -0.01
CA PRO A 218 8.97 15.82 -0.27
C PRO A 218 8.73 14.36 -0.70
N LEU A 219 7.65 13.74 -0.20
CA LEU A 219 7.20 12.40 -0.60
C LEU A 219 6.57 12.32 -1.99
N ALA A 220 6.35 13.42 -2.71
CA ALA A 220 5.76 13.40 -4.04
C ALA A 220 6.48 12.43 -4.98
N LEU A 221 7.81 12.44 -4.97
CA LEU A 221 8.63 11.54 -5.77
C LEU A 221 8.44 10.07 -5.38
N TYR A 222 8.30 9.79 -4.07
CA TYR A 222 7.99 8.45 -3.60
C TYR A 222 6.63 7.99 -4.13
N PHE A 223 5.60 8.84 -4.05
CA PHE A 223 4.28 8.53 -4.60
C PHE A 223 4.31 8.30 -6.11
N VAL A 224 4.93 9.20 -6.88
CA VAL A 224 5.02 9.10 -8.35
C VAL A 224 5.64 7.78 -8.77
N ASN A 225 6.73 7.36 -8.13
CA ASN A 225 7.40 6.09 -8.44
C ASN A 225 6.54 4.86 -8.12
N ASN A 226 5.51 5.03 -7.28
CA ASN A 226 4.59 3.97 -6.90
C ASN A 226 3.34 3.88 -7.79
N ILE A 227 2.99 4.95 -8.51
CA ILE A 227 1.79 5.00 -9.36
C ILE A 227 1.78 3.97 -10.50
N PRO A 228 2.89 3.64 -11.19
CA PRO A 228 2.88 2.68 -12.30
C PRO A 228 2.37 1.31 -11.91
N TRP A 229 2.51 0.93 -10.64
CA TRP A 229 1.98 -0.33 -10.12
C TRP A 229 0.45 -0.36 -9.99
N ASN A 230 -0.19 0.80 -10.09
CA ASN A 230 -1.62 0.98 -9.83
C ASN A 230 -2.41 1.26 -11.12
N ILE A 231 -1.76 1.50 -12.27
CA ILE A 231 -2.43 1.91 -13.50
C ILE A 231 -3.02 0.75 -14.31
N ASP A 232 -2.51 -0.47 -14.16
CA ASP A 232 -2.96 -1.62 -14.96
C ASP A 232 -4.45 -1.92 -14.76
N GLY A 233 -4.90 -1.90 -13.50
CA GLY A 233 -6.31 -2.07 -13.17
C GLY A 233 -7.18 -0.94 -13.69
N LEU A 234 -6.69 0.31 -13.62
CA LEU A 234 -7.38 1.48 -14.16
C LEU A 234 -7.50 1.39 -15.69
N PHE A 235 -6.44 0.98 -16.37
CA PHE A 235 -6.42 0.77 -17.81
C PHE A 235 -7.42 -0.31 -18.24
N LEU A 236 -7.38 -1.49 -17.61
CA LEU A 236 -8.32 -2.57 -17.89
C LEU A 236 -9.77 -2.11 -17.66
N HIS A 237 -10.03 -1.33 -16.62
CA HIS A 237 -11.35 -0.79 -16.33
C HIS A 237 -11.81 0.21 -17.41
N MET A 238 -10.94 1.11 -17.86
CA MET A 238 -11.23 2.03 -18.98
C MET A 238 -11.56 1.26 -20.25
N MET A 239 -10.82 0.19 -20.55
CA MET A 239 -11.05 -0.66 -21.72
C MET A 239 -12.37 -1.43 -21.64
N GLN A 240 -12.83 -1.81 -20.44
CA GLN A 240 -14.14 -2.44 -20.23
C GLN A 240 -15.31 -1.45 -20.33
N ASN A 241 -15.08 -0.18 -19.99
CA ASN A 241 -16.13 0.81 -19.79
C ASN A 241 -16.02 2.02 -20.74
N LYS A 242 -15.47 1.83 -21.95
CA LYS A 242 -15.10 2.89 -22.92
C LYS A 242 -16.11 4.02 -23.13
N ARG A 243 -17.41 3.75 -22.99
CA ARG A 243 -18.50 4.71 -23.24
C ARG A 243 -19.02 5.42 -21.98
N ARG A 244 -18.49 5.07 -20.80
CA ARG A 244 -18.91 5.62 -19.52
C ARG A 244 -18.22 6.96 -19.23
N VAL A 245 -18.91 7.82 -18.49
CA VAL A 245 -18.38 9.14 -18.10
C VAL A 245 -17.17 8.97 -17.18
N GLU A 246 -17.20 7.96 -16.32
CA GLU A 246 -16.13 7.58 -15.40
C GLU A 246 -14.80 7.36 -16.13
N THR A 247 -14.85 6.79 -17.34
CA THR A 247 -13.64 6.56 -18.16
C THR A 247 -13.02 7.86 -18.68
N ARG A 248 -13.82 8.89 -18.95
CA ARG A 248 -13.29 10.23 -19.28
C ARG A 248 -12.67 10.91 -18.05
N ASN A 249 -13.26 10.72 -16.88
CA ASN A 249 -12.67 11.21 -15.64
C ASN A 249 -11.34 10.51 -15.34
N ASP A 250 -11.26 9.19 -15.56
CA ASP A 250 -10.04 8.40 -15.41
C ASP A 250 -8.90 8.92 -16.33
N LEU A 251 -9.23 9.28 -17.58
CA LEU A 251 -8.30 9.93 -18.50
C LEU A 251 -7.80 11.28 -18.00
N GLN A 252 -8.71 12.13 -17.50
CA GLN A 252 -8.36 13.44 -16.95
C GLN A 252 -7.45 13.32 -15.72
N LEU A 253 -7.72 12.34 -14.85
CA LEU A 253 -6.88 12.06 -13.68
C LEU A 253 -5.45 11.67 -14.09
N LEU A 254 -5.31 10.77 -15.07
CA LEU A 254 -4.00 10.37 -15.60
C LEU A 254 -3.27 11.55 -16.29
N LYS A 255 -4.00 12.40 -17.02
CA LYS A 255 -3.45 13.59 -17.64
C LYS A 255 -2.89 14.56 -16.60
N ALA A 256 -3.66 14.87 -15.55
CA ALA A 256 -3.24 15.77 -14.48
C ALA A 256 -1.97 15.25 -13.77
N LEU A 257 -1.89 13.94 -13.55
CA LEU A 257 -0.69 13.30 -13.01
C LEU A 257 0.53 13.48 -13.94
N LEU A 258 0.37 13.24 -15.24
CA LEU A 258 1.46 13.39 -16.21
C LEU A 258 1.95 14.84 -16.29
N GLU A 259 1.04 15.82 -16.29
CA GLU A 259 1.38 17.24 -16.29
C GLU A 259 2.15 17.63 -15.02
N TYR A 260 1.75 17.09 -13.86
CA TYR A 260 2.50 17.28 -12.62
C TYR A 260 3.92 16.70 -12.72
N VAL A 261 4.07 15.44 -13.13
CA VAL A 261 5.38 14.78 -13.18
C VAL A 261 6.32 15.52 -14.16
N GLN A 262 5.79 16.00 -15.29
CA GLN A 262 6.55 16.80 -16.24
C GLN A 262 7.04 18.14 -15.66
N GLY A 263 6.23 18.78 -14.82
CA GLY A 263 6.55 20.08 -14.22
C GLY A 263 7.54 20.00 -13.07
N TYR A 264 7.53 18.91 -12.30
CA TYR A 264 8.19 18.86 -10.99
C TYR A 264 9.26 17.78 -10.82
N VAL A 265 9.30 16.75 -11.68
CA VAL A 265 10.26 15.64 -11.55
C VAL A 265 11.43 15.81 -12.52
N PRO A 266 12.67 16.05 -12.05
CA PRO A 266 13.84 16.11 -12.91
C PRO A 266 14.04 14.80 -13.67
N ARG A 267 14.43 14.86 -14.94
CA ARG A 267 14.67 13.69 -15.80
C ARG A 267 13.48 12.73 -15.90
N TYR A 268 12.24 13.22 -15.73
CA TYR A 268 11.03 12.42 -15.85
C TYR A 268 10.92 11.58 -17.14
N ARG A 269 11.57 12.03 -18.23
CA ARG A 269 11.61 11.30 -19.52
C ARG A 269 12.37 9.98 -19.46
N GLU A 270 13.22 9.80 -18.47
CA GLU A 270 13.99 8.58 -18.22
C GLU A 270 13.33 7.71 -17.14
N ASP A 271 12.30 8.22 -16.45
CA ASP A 271 11.60 7.49 -15.41
C ASP A 271 10.69 6.41 -16.04
N PRO A 272 10.93 5.11 -15.76
CA PRO A 272 10.11 4.03 -16.32
C PRO A 272 8.64 4.15 -15.94
N GLY A 273 8.37 4.71 -14.76
CA GLY A 273 7.02 4.90 -14.27
C GLY A 273 6.24 5.91 -15.09
N PHE A 274 6.82 7.09 -15.31
CA PHE A 274 6.27 8.12 -16.17
C PHE A 274 6.04 7.62 -17.60
N ILE A 275 7.01 6.88 -18.16
CA ILE A 275 6.88 6.30 -19.51
C ILE A 275 5.67 5.35 -19.56
N SER A 276 5.54 4.46 -18.57
CA SER A 276 4.43 3.49 -18.48
C SER A 276 3.06 4.17 -18.38
N VAL A 277 2.94 5.19 -17.51
CA VAL A 277 1.72 5.99 -17.36
C VAL A 277 1.40 6.74 -18.66
N GLY A 278 2.41 7.32 -19.32
CA GLY A 278 2.26 8.06 -20.56
C GLY A 278 1.78 7.19 -21.73
N ILE A 279 2.32 5.97 -21.86
CA ILE A 279 1.84 4.99 -22.84
C ILE A 279 0.40 4.61 -22.54
N THR A 280 0.10 4.29 -21.28
CA THR A 280 -1.25 3.90 -20.84
C THR A 280 -2.28 4.98 -21.15
N HIS A 281 -1.99 6.24 -20.82
CA HIS A 281 -2.85 7.37 -21.13
C HIS A 281 -3.06 7.53 -22.64
N ARG A 282 -1.98 7.48 -23.44
CA ARG A 282 -2.07 7.63 -24.89
C ARG A 282 -2.93 6.54 -25.54
N VAL A 283 -2.68 5.27 -25.21
CA VAL A 283 -3.44 4.13 -25.75
C VAL A 283 -4.90 4.22 -25.32
N ALA A 284 -5.18 4.58 -24.06
CA ALA A 284 -6.55 4.75 -23.60
C ALA A 284 -7.27 5.87 -24.38
N MET A 285 -6.62 7.02 -24.58
CA MET A 285 -7.16 8.14 -25.37
C MET A 285 -7.54 7.71 -26.79
N GLU A 286 -6.65 7.04 -27.51
CA GLU A 286 -6.90 6.58 -28.89
C GLU A 286 -8.08 5.60 -28.99
N VAL A 287 -8.30 4.78 -27.96
CA VAL A 287 -9.39 3.80 -27.93
C VAL A 287 -10.74 4.42 -27.53
N ILE A 288 -10.72 5.43 -26.66
CA ILE A 288 -11.92 6.05 -26.10
C ILE A 288 -12.45 7.16 -27.01
N ASP A 289 -11.54 7.90 -27.67
CA ASP A 289 -11.85 8.97 -28.61
C ASP A 289 -11.07 8.75 -29.92
N PRO A 290 -11.45 7.73 -30.72
CA PRO A 290 -10.81 7.47 -32.00
C PRO A 290 -11.14 8.62 -32.96
N SER A 291 -10.13 9.44 -33.26
CA SER A 291 -10.18 10.49 -34.29
C SER A 291 -10.56 9.95 -35.66
#